data_AF-A0AB34K025-F1
#
_entry.id   AF-A0AB34K025-F1
#
_cell.length_a   1.000
_cell.length_b   1.000
_cell.length_c   1.000
_cell.angle_alpha   90.00
_cell.angle_beta   90.00
_cell.angle_gamma   90.00
#
_symmetry.space_group_name_H-M   'P 1'
#
loop_
_entity.id
_entity.type
_entity.pdbx_description
1 polymer ?
#
loop_
_entity_poly.entity_id
_entity_poly.type
_entity_poly.pdbx_seq_one_letter_code
_entity_poly.pdbx_strand_id
1 'polypeptide(L)'
;MACIAIAPANQNLCSTVRAPRLLPTLFVIGSLKAGSTSLWANLVDHTNGRITPGYLTHKGDVSRKEKDFFGDPSMWRLGRRWYEAIWPRCTKDDHKVAVDATPAYHVWYDAPKNMATFFGPKLPQLKLVWMMREPVSKFWSYFWELKQYGGEFQRMSFSQFLAPKLARAHACLEKDPNSPLWPPSLPPPFESCAPHLDHGLYHPQLVRWLQFFHPSQLLIISFAGFISQPSEVFHDVLIHAGLPRTEAKGAVERLQQAPATAHRKKMENSRAKGHGRMAAKSRAQLHEFYAPFIERLYGLLNDKHISVSPCREMGTRFLDPPENYSASVPWRDNANARPFGQVRWKTSATQFSLGSESAHSE
;
A
#
# COMPACT_ATOMS: atom_id res chain seq x y z
N MET A 1 4.80 14.78 -23.50
CA MET A 1 3.51 14.82 -22.79
C MET A 1 3.75 14.43 -21.33
N ALA A 2 3.29 15.21 -20.36
CA ALA A 2 3.43 14.84 -18.95
C ALA A 2 2.24 13.95 -18.53
N CYS A 3 2.49 12.73 -18.07
CA CYS A 3 1.45 11.82 -17.58
C CYS A 3 0.78 12.27 -16.28
N ILE A 4 1.31 13.33 -15.67
CA ILE A 4 0.83 13.90 -14.41
C ILE A 4 0.50 15.36 -14.68
N ALA A 5 -0.78 15.69 -14.51
CA ALA A 5 -1.23 17.08 -14.54
C ALA A 5 -0.63 17.84 -13.36
N ILE A 6 -0.13 19.05 -13.63
CA ILE A 6 0.38 19.94 -12.59
C ILE A 6 -0.82 20.41 -11.78
N ALA A 7 -0.90 20.01 -10.52
CA ALA A 7 -1.78 20.69 -9.58
C ALA A 7 -1.15 22.04 -9.22
N PRO A 8 -1.92 23.14 -9.10
CA PRO A 8 -1.39 24.36 -8.52
C PRO A 8 -0.80 24.05 -7.14
N ALA A 9 0.26 24.77 -6.74
CA ALA A 9 0.82 24.66 -5.40
C ALA A 9 -0.30 24.93 -4.40
N ASN A 10 -0.75 23.89 -3.70
CA ASN A 10 -1.84 24.01 -2.76
C ASN A 10 -1.33 24.70 -1.50
N GLN A 11 -2.12 25.56 -0.89
CA GLN A 11 -1.81 26.06 0.44
C GLN A 11 -1.85 24.91 1.46
N ASN A 12 -1.16 25.08 2.58
CA ASN A 12 -1.18 24.10 3.66
C ASN A 12 -2.61 23.82 4.14
N LEU A 13 -2.97 22.54 4.23
CA LEU A 13 -4.29 22.16 4.74
C LEU A 13 -4.29 22.20 6.27
N CYS A 14 -4.73 23.33 6.83
CA CYS A 14 -4.82 23.49 8.28
C CYS A 14 -6.15 22.95 8.84
N SER A 15 -6.11 22.32 10.02
CA SER A 15 -7.30 22.07 10.84
C SER A 15 -7.87 23.39 11.37
N THR A 16 -9.15 23.39 11.76
CA THR A 16 -9.89 24.59 12.18
C THR A 16 -9.88 24.81 13.70
N VAL A 17 -8.93 24.20 14.42
CA VAL A 17 -8.80 24.33 15.88
C VAL A 17 -7.93 25.53 16.25
N ARG A 18 -8.03 26.02 17.50
CA ARG A 18 -7.32 27.21 18.01
C ARG A 18 -5.80 27.20 17.75
N ALA A 19 -5.17 26.03 17.77
CA ALA A 19 -3.79 25.82 17.35
C ALA A 19 -3.77 24.89 16.12
N PRO A 20 -3.85 25.44 14.89
CA PRO A 20 -4.09 24.66 13.69
C PRO A 20 -2.99 23.62 13.46
N ARG A 21 -3.38 22.44 12.99
CA ARG A 21 -2.49 21.31 12.69
C ARG A 21 -2.43 21.09 11.17
N LEU A 22 -1.26 20.72 10.65
CA LEU A 22 -1.03 20.48 9.23
C LEU A 22 -1.61 19.11 8.85
N LEU A 23 -2.85 19.08 8.39
CA LEU A 23 -3.51 17.85 7.99
C LEU A 23 -2.88 17.29 6.71
N PRO A 24 -2.84 15.95 6.57
CA PRO A 24 -2.25 15.32 5.40
C PRO A 24 -3.10 15.61 4.17
N THR A 25 -2.43 15.99 3.11
CA THR A 25 -2.98 16.09 1.75
C THR A 25 -2.45 14.99 0.86
N LEU A 26 -1.36 14.31 1.24
CA LEU A 26 -0.83 13.15 0.53
C LEU A 26 -1.11 11.86 1.31
N PHE A 27 -1.69 10.87 0.63
CA PHE A 27 -2.00 9.57 1.20
C PHE A 27 -1.36 8.46 0.37
N VAL A 28 -0.51 7.64 0.98
CA VAL A 28 -0.02 6.39 0.36
C VAL A 28 -0.93 5.27 0.85
N ILE A 29 -2.01 5.02 0.11
CA ILE A 29 -3.14 4.16 0.54
C ILE A 29 -2.88 2.68 0.30
N GLY A 30 -1.89 2.35 -0.52
CA GLY A 30 -1.62 0.98 -0.89
C GLY A 30 -0.29 0.78 -1.61
N SER A 31 0.16 -0.45 -1.78
CA SER A 31 -0.43 -1.68 -1.21
C SER A 31 0.54 -2.32 -0.21
N LEU A 32 0.01 -3.13 0.70
CA LEU A 32 0.85 -4.06 1.46
C LEU A 32 1.73 -4.87 0.51
N LYS A 33 2.99 -5.08 0.88
CA LYS A 33 3.99 -5.85 0.10
C LYS A 33 4.31 -5.29 -1.30
N ALA A 34 4.02 -4.01 -1.55
CA ALA A 34 4.32 -3.30 -2.79
C ALA A 34 5.35 -2.16 -2.63
N GLY A 35 6.24 -2.22 -1.62
CA GLY A 35 7.35 -1.26 -1.48
C GLY A 35 7.00 0.10 -0.84
N SER A 36 5.81 0.26 -0.27
CA SER A 36 5.34 1.52 0.33
C SER A 36 6.24 2.07 1.44
N THR A 37 6.92 1.22 2.20
CA THR A 37 7.89 1.66 3.23
C THR A 37 9.10 2.36 2.60
N SER A 38 9.62 1.83 1.49
CA SER A 38 10.75 2.43 0.78
C SER A 38 10.35 3.76 0.15
N LEU A 39 9.17 3.83 -0.47
CA LEU A 39 8.64 5.07 -1.01
C LEU A 39 8.45 6.13 0.10
N TRP A 40 7.81 5.78 1.21
CA TRP A 40 7.61 6.69 2.34
C TRP A 40 8.94 7.21 2.91
N ALA A 41 9.93 6.33 3.08
CA ALA A 41 11.25 6.75 3.53
C ALA A 41 11.88 7.76 2.56
N ASN A 42 11.80 7.51 1.25
CA ASN A 42 12.31 8.46 0.25
C ASN A 42 11.62 9.83 0.36
N LEU A 43 10.30 9.85 0.54
CA LEU A 43 9.50 11.07 0.73
C LEU A 43 9.91 11.86 1.96
N VAL A 44 10.09 11.20 3.10
CA VAL A 44 10.42 11.91 4.35
C VAL A 44 11.89 12.33 4.37
N ASP A 45 12.81 11.50 3.88
CA ASP A 45 14.24 11.71 4.06
C ASP A 45 14.86 12.69 3.04
N HIS A 46 14.36 12.73 1.79
CA HIS A 46 15.02 13.46 0.70
C HIS A 46 14.32 14.77 0.33
N THR A 47 13.21 15.11 0.97
CA THR A 47 12.45 16.34 0.67
C THR A 47 12.82 17.52 1.55
N ASN A 48 13.85 17.37 2.41
CA ASN A 48 14.30 18.42 3.33
C ASN A 48 13.16 19.02 4.18
N GLY A 49 12.25 18.16 4.65
CA GLY A 49 11.10 18.56 5.48
C GLY A 49 9.89 19.13 4.73
N ARG A 50 9.90 19.16 3.38
CA ARG A 50 8.73 19.54 2.58
C ARG A 50 7.59 18.53 2.66
N ILE A 51 7.93 17.24 2.66
CA ILE A 51 6.99 16.17 3.03
C ILE A 51 7.26 15.80 4.49
N THR A 52 6.24 15.87 5.34
CA THR A 52 6.39 15.63 6.78
C THR A 52 5.44 14.54 7.28
N PRO A 53 5.91 13.55 8.05
CA PRO A 53 5.03 12.57 8.67
C PRO A 53 4.41 13.12 9.96
N GLY A 54 3.30 12.54 10.40
CA GLY A 54 2.73 12.82 11.72
C GLY A 54 3.58 12.24 12.85
N TYR A 55 3.39 12.75 14.07
CA TYR A 55 4.03 12.27 15.30
C TYR A 55 3.72 10.81 15.61
N LEU A 56 4.58 10.20 16.44
CA LEU A 56 4.37 8.86 16.98
C LEU A 56 3.08 8.78 17.78
N THR A 57 2.43 7.62 17.73
CA THR A 57 1.23 7.29 18.49
C THR A 57 1.51 6.09 19.41
N HIS A 58 0.47 5.61 20.11
CA HIS A 58 0.54 4.41 20.94
C HIS A 58 0.95 3.14 20.16
N LYS A 59 0.92 3.16 18.82
CA LYS A 59 1.38 2.05 17.97
C LYS A 59 2.90 1.98 17.79
N GLY A 60 3.67 2.79 18.54
CA GLY A 60 5.14 2.78 18.49
C GLY A 60 5.70 3.13 17.11
N ASP A 61 6.84 2.56 16.73
CA ASP A 61 7.56 2.93 15.50
C ASP A 61 6.76 2.71 14.20
N VAL A 62 5.80 1.78 14.18
CA VAL A 62 4.92 1.57 13.01
C VAL A 62 4.15 2.85 12.68
N SER A 63 3.76 3.62 13.71
CA SER A 63 3.04 4.87 13.54
C SER A 63 3.85 5.98 12.89
N ARG A 64 5.17 5.86 12.72
CA ARG A 64 5.93 6.82 11.90
C ARG A 64 5.33 6.92 10.49
N LYS A 65 4.86 5.79 9.98
CA LYS A 65 4.28 5.65 8.64
C LYS A 65 2.77 5.38 8.68
N GLU A 66 2.34 4.38 9.44
CA GLU A 66 0.99 3.80 9.34
C GLU A 66 0.09 4.24 10.51
N LYS A 67 -0.85 5.15 10.22
CA LYS A 67 -1.80 5.65 11.23
C LYS A 67 -3.01 4.74 11.38
N ASP A 68 -3.43 4.09 10.29
CA ASP A 68 -4.59 3.17 10.19
C ASP A 68 -5.94 3.78 10.54
N PHE A 69 -5.97 5.09 10.74
CA PHE A 69 -7.11 5.83 11.29
C PHE A 69 -8.40 5.67 10.50
N PHE A 70 -8.32 5.71 9.16
CA PHE A 70 -9.52 5.67 8.32
C PHE A 70 -10.06 4.26 8.09
N GLY A 71 -9.28 3.20 8.30
CA GLY A 71 -9.67 1.84 7.96
C GLY A 71 -9.80 0.89 9.15
N ASP A 72 -9.05 1.10 10.23
CA ASP A 72 -9.21 0.33 11.47
C ASP A 72 -10.35 0.93 12.31
N PRO A 73 -11.43 0.18 12.59
CA PRO A 73 -12.56 0.67 13.38
C PRO A 73 -12.16 1.15 14.79
N SER A 74 -11.16 0.52 15.41
CA SER A 74 -10.68 0.90 16.75
C SER A 74 -10.00 2.26 16.73
N MET A 75 -9.23 2.54 15.67
CA MET A 75 -8.55 3.82 15.45
C MET A 75 -9.55 4.91 15.05
N TRP A 76 -10.49 4.60 14.16
CA TRP A 76 -11.53 5.53 13.72
C TRP A 76 -12.38 6.04 14.91
N ARG A 77 -12.69 5.17 15.87
CA ARG A 77 -13.43 5.51 17.10
C ARG A 77 -12.73 6.56 17.98
N LEU A 78 -11.41 6.73 17.86
CA LEU A 78 -10.69 7.81 18.56
C LEU A 78 -11.09 9.21 18.07
N GLY A 79 -11.67 9.29 16.88
CA GLY A 79 -12.35 10.48 16.36
C GLY A 79 -11.43 11.59 15.88
N ARG A 80 -12.06 12.66 15.37
CA ARG A 80 -11.37 13.75 14.67
C ARG A 80 -10.24 14.38 15.48
N ARG A 81 -10.51 14.73 16.74
CA ARG A 81 -9.53 15.44 17.59
C ARG A 81 -8.25 14.65 17.76
N TRP A 82 -8.35 13.34 17.90
CA TRP A 82 -7.19 12.45 18.00
C TRP A 82 -6.35 12.51 16.73
N TYR A 83 -6.97 12.35 15.56
CA TYR A 83 -6.24 12.37 14.29
C TYR A 83 -5.66 13.74 13.94
N GLU A 84 -6.33 14.84 14.28
CA GLU A 84 -5.76 16.18 14.05
C GLU A 84 -4.54 16.42 14.97
N ALA A 85 -4.58 15.92 16.22
CA ALA A 85 -3.54 16.13 17.21
C ALA A 85 -2.19 15.47 16.85
N ILE A 86 -2.18 14.42 16.02
CA ILE A 86 -0.93 13.73 15.64
C ILE A 86 -0.12 14.49 14.58
N TRP A 87 -0.62 15.58 14.01
CA TRP A 87 0.09 16.34 12.98
C TRP A 87 0.85 17.55 13.53
N PRO A 88 1.95 17.99 12.88
CA PRO A 88 2.66 19.21 13.28
C PRO A 88 1.78 20.46 13.28
N ARG A 89 2.27 21.55 13.90
CA ARG A 89 1.59 22.86 13.78
C ARG A 89 1.56 23.31 12.33
N CYS A 90 0.42 23.85 11.90
CA CYS A 90 0.26 24.43 10.58
C CYS A 90 0.78 25.87 10.58
N THR A 91 1.79 26.15 9.75
CA THR A 91 2.22 27.52 9.44
C THR A 91 1.70 27.90 8.06
N LYS A 92 1.47 29.19 7.79
CA LYS A 92 1.00 29.65 6.46
C LYS A 92 2.16 30.08 5.55
N ASP A 93 3.32 30.36 6.14
CA ASP A 93 4.43 31.03 5.44
C ASP A 93 5.37 30.06 4.71
N ASP A 94 5.20 28.75 4.90
CA ASP A 94 6.06 27.72 4.31
C ASP A 94 5.22 26.52 3.85
N HIS A 95 5.15 26.29 2.54
CA HIS A 95 4.36 25.18 1.99
C HIS A 95 4.97 23.83 2.38
N LYS A 96 4.17 23.01 3.05
CA LYS A 96 4.49 21.64 3.46
C LYS A 96 3.31 20.73 3.19
N VAL A 97 3.63 19.48 2.90
CA VAL A 97 2.66 18.42 2.67
C VAL A 97 2.83 17.38 3.77
N ALA A 98 1.81 17.22 4.61
CA ALA A 98 1.77 16.11 5.53
C ALA A 98 1.39 14.82 4.79
N VAL A 99 2.04 13.70 5.15
CA VAL A 99 1.80 12.38 4.54
C VAL A 99 1.30 11.36 5.56
N ASP A 100 0.17 10.72 5.26
CA ASP A 100 -0.31 9.50 5.93
C ASP A 100 -0.11 8.32 4.97
N ALA A 101 0.71 7.34 5.37
CA ALA A 101 1.15 6.27 4.50
C ALA A 101 0.75 4.89 5.04
N THR A 102 -0.54 4.67 5.23
CA THR A 102 -1.11 3.36 5.58
C THR A 102 -1.43 2.55 4.31
N PRO A 103 -0.67 1.50 3.98
CA PRO A 103 -0.88 0.71 2.77
C PRO A 103 -2.10 -0.20 2.83
N ALA A 104 -2.73 -0.36 3.99
CA ALA A 104 -3.95 -1.15 4.16
C ALA A 104 -5.22 -0.38 3.81
N TYR A 105 -5.17 0.95 3.65
CA TYR A 105 -6.35 1.74 3.29
C TYR A 105 -7.01 1.23 2.00
N HIS A 106 -6.24 0.84 0.99
CA HIS A 106 -6.78 0.37 -0.29
C HIS A 106 -7.78 -0.79 -0.17
N VAL A 107 -7.61 -1.68 0.81
CA VAL A 107 -8.44 -2.87 1.01
C VAL A 107 -9.53 -2.69 2.07
N TRP A 108 -9.42 -1.69 2.96
CA TRP A 108 -10.47 -1.41 3.94
C TRP A 108 -11.67 -0.72 3.29
N TYR A 109 -12.81 -1.41 3.26
CA TYR A 109 -14.02 -0.97 2.55
C TYR A 109 -14.55 0.41 2.97
N ASP A 110 -14.44 0.74 4.26
CA ASP A 110 -14.91 2.00 4.82
C ASP A 110 -13.87 3.12 4.79
N ALA A 111 -12.60 2.83 4.48
CA ALA A 111 -11.55 3.85 4.42
C ALA A 111 -11.89 5.05 3.52
N PRO A 112 -12.31 4.88 2.25
CA PRO A 112 -12.64 6.02 1.41
C PRO A 112 -13.85 6.82 1.93
N LYS A 113 -14.86 6.16 2.51
CA LYS A 113 -16.02 6.80 3.13
C LYS A 113 -15.62 7.62 4.37
N ASN A 114 -14.78 7.06 5.23
CA ASN A 114 -14.30 7.72 6.44
C ASN A 114 -13.43 8.93 6.10
N MET A 115 -12.58 8.83 5.07
CA MET A 115 -11.82 9.98 4.55
C MET A 115 -12.75 11.07 4.01
N ALA A 116 -13.74 10.71 3.17
CA ALA A 116 -14.73 11.66 2.66
C ALA A 116 -15.48 12.38 3.78
N THR A 117 -15.92 11.64 4.80
CA THR A 117 -16.60 12.18 5.99
C THR A 117 -15.67 13.10 6.80
N PHE A 118 -14.40 12.73 6.94
CA PHE A 118 -13.44 13.51 7.71
C PHE A 118 -13.04 14.81 7.01
N PHE A 119 -12.77 14.78 5.70
CA PHE A 119 -12.28 15.96 4.99
C PHE A 119 -13.43 16.86 4.48
N GLY A 120 -14.62 16.30 4.23
CA GLY A 120 -15.78 17.06 3.80
C GLY A 120 -15.47 17.92 2.57
N PRO A 121 -15.72 19.25 2.61
CA PRO A 121 -15.42 20.15 1.50
C PRO A 121 -13.93 20.20 1.08
N LYS A 122 -13.01 19.76 1.95
CA LYS A 122 -11.58 19.70 1.66
C LYS A 122 -11.17 18.43 0.92
N LEU A 123 -12.09 17.47 0.73
CA LEU A 123 -11.81 16.19 0.08
C LEU A 123 -11.11 16.34 -1.29
N PRO A 124 -11.48 17.30 -2.17
CA PRO A 124 -10.82 17.47 -3.47
C PRO A 124 -9.34 17.86 -3.41
N GLN A 125 -8.85 18.32 -2.25
CA GLN A 125 -7.43 18.69 -2.07
C GLN A 125 -6.52 17.50 -1.84
N LEU A 126 -7.09 16.32 -1.53
CA LEU A 126 -6.33 15.13 -1.22
C LEU A 126 -5.74 14.52 -2.50
N LYS A 127 -4.55 13.93 -2.34
CA LYS A 127 -3.79 13.24 -3.35
C LYS A 127 -3.49 11.85 -2.85
N LEU A 128 -3.97 10.86 -3.60
CA LEU A 128 -3.83 9.44 -3.29
C LEU A 128 -2.74 8.85 -4.17
N VAL A 129 -1.86 8.08 -3.55
CA VAL A 129 -0.83 7.27 -4.19
C VAL A 129 -1.10 5.82 -3.87
N TRP A 130 -1.23 5.01 -4.91
CA TRP A 130 -1.51 3.58 -4.78
C TRP A 130 -0.47 2.75 -5.53
N MET A 131 0.47 2.19 -4.79
CA MET A 131 1.45 1.25 -5.33
C MET A 131 0.80 -0.11 -5.58
N MET A 132 0.83 -0.57 -6.82
CA MET A 132 0.31 -1.87 -7.24
C MET A 132 1.48 -2.78 -7.66
N ARG A 133 1.42 -4.03 -7.20
CA ARG A 133 2.38 -5.10 -7.51
C ARG A 133 1.61 -6.25 -8.12
N GLU A 134 2.21 -6.95 -9.08
CA GLU A 134 1.70 -8.21 -9.63
C GLU A 134 1.14 -9.09 -8.48
N PRO A 135 -0.18 -9.41 -8.51
CA PRO A 135 -0.87 -9.89 -7.32
C PRO A 135 -0.41 -11.29 -6.85
N VAL A 136 0.09 -12.15 -7.72
CA VAL A 136 0.66 -13.46 -7.36
C VAL A 136 1.95 -13.28 -6.55
N SER A 137 2.86 -12.43 -7.01
CA SER A 137 4.12 -12.10 -6.33
C SER A 137 3.88 -11.33 -5.03
N LYS A 138 2.85 -10.47 -5.00
CA LYS A 138 2.41 -9.79 -3.78
C LYS A 138 1.90 -10.78 -2.74
N PHE A 139 1.03 -11.71 -3.14
CA PHE A 139 0.49 -12.76 -2.28
C PHE A 139 1.59 -13.70 -1.75
N TRP A 140 2.55 -14.04 -2.60
CA TRP A 140 3.76 -14.77 -2.20
C TRP A 140 4.55 -14.03 -1.13
N SER A 141 4.82 -12.75 -1.34
CA SER A 141 5.54 -11.91 -0.37
C SER A 141 4.77 -11.80 0.96
N TYR A 142 3.44 -11.74 0.90
CA TYR A 142 2.60 -11.72 2.09
C TYR A 142 2.69 -13.02 2.90
N PHE A 143 2.63 -14.18 2.24
CA PHE A 143 2.83 -15.47 2.90
C PHE A 143 4.16 -15.54 3.67
N TRP A 144 5.25 -15.04 3.07
CA TRP A 144 6.56 -15.03 3.74
C TRP A 144 6.67 -14.06 4.90
N GLU A 145 5.93 -12.95 4.87
CA GLU A 145 5.78 -12.09 6.04
C GLU A 145 5.07 -12.82 7.18
N LEU A 146 3.98 -13.54 6.88
CA LEU A 146 3.26 -14.33 7.88
C LEU A 146 4.16 -15.37 8.55
N LYS A 147 5.03 -16.04 7.78
CA LYS A 147 6.00 -17.01 8.34
C LYS A 147 6.97 -16.39 9.35
N GLN A 148 7.26 -15.09 9.24
CA GLN A 148 8.17 -14.39 10.16
C GLN A 148 7.56 -14.19 11.54
N TYR A 149 6.23 -14.12 11.65
CA TYR A 149 5.55 -13.98 12.92
C TYR A 149 5.56 -15.27 13.75
N GLY A 150 6.00 -16.39 13.18
CA GLY A 150 6.10 -17.68 13.88
C GLY A 150 4.75 -18.39 13.99
N GLY A 151 4.60 -19.23 15.02
CA GLY A 151 3.39 -20.02 15.26
C GLY A 151 3.08 -21.01 14.14
N GLU A 152 1.79 -21.18 13.84
CA GLU A 152 1.29 -22.12 12.82
C GLU A 152 1.86 -21.84 11.42
N PHE A 153 2.11 -20.57 11.08
CA PHE A 153 2.65 -20.18 9.78
C PHE A 153 4.10 -20.62 9.57
N GLN A 154 4.90 -20.82 10.64
CA GLN A 154 6.31 -21.19 10.52
C GLN A 154 6.49 -22.53 9.77
N ARG A 155 5.61 -23.51 10.07
CA ARG A 155 5.64 -24.86 9.50
C ARG A 155 4.77 -25.02 8.26
N MET A 156 3.87 -24.08 8.00
CA MET A 156 2.97 -24.12 6.86
C MET A 156 3.74 -23.99 5.54
N SER A 157 3.45 -24.89 4.59
CA SER A 157 3.87 -24.75 3.19
C SER A 157 2.94 -23.79 2.45
N PHE A 158 3.41 -23.25 1.32
CA PHE A 158 2.56 -22.37 0.51
C PHE A 158 1.31 -23.06 0.00
N SER A 159 1.43 -24.33 -0.41
CA SER A 159 0.30 -25.11 -0.91
C SER A 159 -0.80 -25.27 0.14
N GLN A 160 -0.41 -25.55 1.40
CA GLN A 160 -1.32 -25.63 2.54
C GLN A 160 -1.96 -24.26 2.86
N PHE A 161 -1.21 -23.17 2.67
CA PHE A 161 -1.75 -21.82 2.84
C PHE A 161 -2.74 -21.44 1.73
N LEU A 162 -2.46 -21.82 0.48
CA LEU A 162 -3.20 -21.41 -0.72
C LEU A 162 -4.47 -22.23 -0.96
N ALA A 163 -4.37 -23.56 -0.87
CA ALA A 163 -5.44 -24.48 -1.25
C ALA A 163 -6.81 -24.16 -0.62
N PRO A 164 -6.94 -23.97 0.71
CA PRO A 164 -8.24 -23.65 1.31
C PRO A 164 -8.79 -22.28 0.88
N LYS A 165 -7.92 -21.33 0.51
CA LYS A 165 -8.32 -19.98 0.10
C LYS A 165 -8.89 -19.97 -1.32
N LEU A 166 -8.25 -20.68 -2.23
CA LEU A 166 -8.77 -20.88 -3.59
C LEU A 166 -10.05 -21.70 -3.55
N ALA A 167 -10.08 -22.81 -2.80
CA ALA A 167 -11.28 -23.64 -2.67
C ALA A 167 -12.48 -22.83 -2.16
N ARG A 168 -12.28 -21.94 -1.18
CA ARG A 168 -13.32 -21.05 -0.69
C ARG A 168 -13.78 -20.05 -1.76
N ALA A 169 -12.87 -19.44 -2.50
CA ALA A 169 -13.21 -18.49 -3.56
C ALA A 169 -14.00 -19.15 -4.69
N HIS A 170 -13.56 -20.33 -5.14
CA HIS A 170 -14.28 -21.12 -6.12
C HIS A 170 -15.67 -21.53 -5.61
N ALA A 171 -15.79 -22.01 -4.37
CA ALA A 171 -17.09 -22.39 -3.80
C ALA A 171 -18.07 -21.20 -3.75
N CYS A 172 -17.60 -19.97 -3.55
CA CYS A 172 -18.46 -18.79 -3.67
C CYS A 172 -18.89 -18.54 -5.13
N LEU A 173 -17.94 -18.57 -6.07
CA LEU A 173 -18.21 -18.32 -7.49
C LEU A 173 -19.07 -19.41 -8.14
N GLU A 174 -18.98 -20.65 -7.66
CA GLU A 174 -19.84 -21.76 -8.08
C GLU A 174 -21.28 -21.56 -7.62
N LYS A 175 -21.48 -21.01 -6.41
CA LYS A 175 -22.82 -20.71 -5.88
C LYS A 175 -23.46 -19.50 -6.59
N ASP A 176 -22.67 -18.47 -6.81
CA ASP A 176 -23.06 -17.28 -7.59
C ASP A 176 -21.81 -16.71 -8.29
N PRO A 177 -21.76 -16.75 -9.63
CA PRO A 177 -20.66 -16.20 -10.42
C PRO A 177 -20.40 -14.70 -10.17
N ASN A 178 -21.39 -13.97 -9.65
CA ASN A 178 -21.30 -12.56 -9.31
C ASN A 178 -20.98 -12.31 -7.82
N SER A 179 -20.73 -13.37 -7.03
CA SER A 179 -20.36 -13.25 -5.63
C SER A 179 -19.21 -12.24 -5.45
N PRO A 180 -19.38 -11.20 -4.62
CA PRO A 180 -18.29 -10.26 -4.39
C PRO A 180 -17.19 -10.98 -3.60
N LEU A 181 -16.01 -11.06 -4.20
CA LEU A 181 -14.81 -11.55 -3.52
C LEU A 181 -14.18 -10.49 -2.60
N TRP A 182 -14.65 -9.24 -2.72
CA TRP A 182 -14.35 -8.11 -1.85
C TRP A 182 -15.46 -7.04 -1.96
N PRO A 183 -15.81 -6.32 -0.87
CA PRO A 183 -15.47 -6.64 0.51
C PRO A 183 -16.13 -7.97 0.93
N PRO A 184 -15.78 -8.58 2.07
CA PRO A 184 -16.54 -9.74 2.55
C PRO A 184 -18.04 -9.41 2.62
N SER A 185 -18.87 -10.25 1.99
CA SER A 185 -20.33 -10.14 2.03
C SER A 185 -20.84 -10.22 3.47
N LEU A 186 -21.77 -9.34 3.85
CA LEU A 186 -22.46 -9.36 5.13
C LEU A 186 -23.51 -10.49 5.20
N PRO A 187 -23.89 -10.97 6.41
CA PRO A 187 -23.43 -10.56 7.74
C PRO A 187 -22.44 -11.55 8.41
N PRO A 188 -21.84 -11.18 9.55
CA PRO A 188 -20.82 -11.95 10.28
C PRO A 188 -21.24 -13.37 10.72
N PRO A 189 -20.27 -14.24 11.10
CA PRO A 189 -18.82 -14.02 11.08
C PRO A 189 -18.33 -14.08 9.64
N PHE A 190 -17.64 -13.05 9.17
CA PHE A 190 -17.28 -12.89 7.77
C PHE A 190 -16.54 -14.12 7.23
N GLU A 191 -17.24 -15.02 6.54
CA GLU A 191 -16.58 -16.05 5.75
C GLU A 191 -16.17 -15.41 4.42
N SER A 192 -15.11 -14.60 4.46
CA SER A 192 -14.54 -13.97 3.27
C SER A 192 -14.40 -15.00 2.16
N CYS A 193 -14.95 -14.70 0.98
CA CYS A 193 -14.86 -15.61 -0.16
C CYS A 193 -13.42 -15.74 -0.65
N ALA A 194 -12.59 -14.71 -0.51
CA ALA A 194 -11.23 -14.71 -1.02
C ALA A 194 -10.23 -14.27 0.07
N PRO A 195 -10.13 -14.97 1.21
CA PRO A 195 -9.38 -14.49 2.36
C PRO A 195 -7.90 -14.30 2.03
N HIS A 196 -7.37 -13.09 2.22
CA HIS A 196 -6.03 -12.62 1.84
C HIS A 196 -5.77 -12.53 0.32
N LEU A 197 -6.49 -13.30 -0.50
CA LEU A 197 -6.48 -13.17 -1.95
C LEU A 197 -7.13 -11.83 -2.37
N ASP A 198 -8.13 -11.40 -1.61
CA ASP A 198 -8.84 -10.13 -1.75
C ASP A 198 -7.91 -8.91 -1.74
N HIS A 199 -6.79 -8.96 -1.01
CA HIS A 199 -5.78 -7.91 -1.04
C HIS A 199 -5.27 -7.66 -2.47
N GLY A 200 -5.20 -8.69 -3.33
CA GLY A 200 -4.81 -8.64 -4.74
C GLY A 200 -5.89 -8.15 -5.71
N LEU A 201 -7.15 -8.04 -5.27
CA LEU A 201 -8.29 -7.68 -6.11
C LEU A 201 -8.42 -6.16 -6.26
N TYR A 202 -7.48 -5.56 -6.99
CA TYR A 202 -7.39 -4.11 -7.18
C TYR A 202 -8.61 -3.49 -7.86
N HIS A 203 -9.22 -4.16 -8.85
CA HIS A 203 -10.37 -3.62 -9.58
C HIS A 203 -11.57 -3.27 -8.67
N PRO A 204 -12.18 -4.21 -7.92
CA PRO A 204 -13.34 -3.88 -7.08
C PRO A 204 -13.01 -2.84 -5.99
N GLN A 205 -11.78 -2.86 -5.48
CA GLN A 205 -11.30 -1.84 -4.56
C GLN A 205 -11.26 -0.46 -5.24
N LEU A 206 -10.67 -0.34 -6.42
CA LEU A 206 -10.60 0.93 -7.15
C LEU A 206 -11.99 1.47 -7.48
N VAL A 207 -12.93 0.61 -7.89
CA VAL A 207 -14.35 1.00 -8.09
C VAL A 207 -14.91 1.66 -6.83
N ARG A 208 -14.65 1.09 -5.65
CA ARG A 208 -15.09 1.67 -4.36
C ARG A 208 -14.42 3.02 -4.08
N TRP A 209 -13.11 3.16 -4.32
CA TRP A 209 -12.41 4.43 -4.12
C TRP A 209 -12.93 5.53 -5.05
N LEU A 210 -13.27 5.20 -6.30
CA LEU A 210 -13.83 6.14 -7.28
C LEU A 210 -15.27 6.59 -6.97
N GLN A 211 -15.96 5.98 -6.01
CA GLN A 211 -17.24 6.49 -5.51
C GLN A 211 -17.06 7.78 -4.68
N PHE A 212 -15.85 8.04 -4.16
CA PHE A 212 -15.58 9.17 -3.26
C PHE A 212 -14.52 10.14 -3.78
N PHE A 213 -13.57 9.65 -4.59
CA PHE A 213 -12.46 10.44 -5.10
C PHE A 213 -12.53 10.59 -6.61
N HIS A 214 -12.21 11.79 -7.10
CA HIS A 214 -12.08 12.02 -8.53
C HIS A 214 -10.84 11.29 -9.08
N PRO A 215 -10.87 10.70 -10.29
CA PRO A 215 -9.73 10.00 -10.88
C PRO A 215 -8.40 10.77 -10.83
N SER A 216 -8.42 12.08 -11.05
CA SER A 216 -7.23 12.95 -11.01
C SER A 216 -6.61 13.13 -9.61
N GLN A 217 -7.27 12.66 -8.55
CA GLN A 217 -6.68 12.58 -7.20
C GLN A 217 -5.81 11.34 -7.03
N LEU A 218 -5.93 10.32 -7.90
CA LEU A 218 -5.18 9.08 -7.82
C LEU A 218 -3.94 9.10 -8.73
N LEU A 219 -2.83 8.61 -8.19
CA LEU A 219 -1.65 8.21 -8.93
C LEU A 219 -1.37 6.72 -8.62
N ILE A 220 -1.46 5.88 -9.65
CA ILE A 220 -1.05 4.48 -9.56
C ILE A 220 0.46 4.40 -9.74
N ILE A 221 1.13 3.64 -8.89
CA ILE A 221 2.56 3.36 -9.03
C ILE A 221 2.72 1.88 -9.34
N SER A 222 3.38 1.57 -10.44
CA SER A 222 3.85 0.22 -10.67
C SER A 222 5.03 -0.11 -9.76
N PHE A 223 4.93 -1.21 -9.03
CA PHE A 223 6.04 -1.69 -8.22
C PHE A 223 7.27 -2.03 -9.08
N ALA A 224 7.07 -2.67 -10.24
CA ALA A 224 8.17 -2.98 -11.17
C ALA A 224 8.82 -1.70 -11.72
N GLY A 225 8.00 -0.70 -12.02
CA GLY A 225 8.43 0.64 -12.40
C GLY A 225 9.22 1.33 -11.30
N PHE A 226 8.77 1.26 -10.04
CA PHE A 226 9.48 1.81 -8.89
C PHE A 226 10.84 1.15 -8.65
N ILE A 227 10.94 -0.17 -8.84
CA ILE A 227 12.23 -0.88 -8.72
C ILE A 227 13.19 -0.48 -9.84
N SER A 228 12.70 -0.36 -11.08
CA SER A 228 13.54 -0.06 -12.24
C SER A 228 13.89 1.44 -12.37
N GLN A 229 13.01 2.33 -11.92
CA GLN A 229 13.16 3.79 -12.02
C GLN A 229 12.69 4.51 -10.75
N PRO A 230 13.36 4.28 -9.61
CA PRO A 230 12.94 4.89 -8.35
C PRO A 230 12.95 6.41 -8.37
N SER A 231 13.88 7.04 -9.10
CA SER A 231 13.97 8.50 -9.22
C SER A 231 12.80 9.12 -9.99
N GLU A 232 12.34 8.48 -11.06
CA GLU A 232 11.20 8.97 -11.84
C GLU A 232 9.91 8.84 -11.02
N VAL A 233 9.66 7.68 -10.43
CA VAL A 233 8.49 7.48 -9.55
C VAL A 233 8.52 8.44 -8.37
N PHE A 234 9.69 8.67 -7.78
CA PHE A 234 9.83 9.64 -6.71
C PHE A 234 9.47 11.05 -7.17
N HIS A 235 10.00 11.50 -8.31
CA HIS A 235 9.66 12.79 -8.90
C HIS A 235 8.14 12.94 -9.11
N ASP A 236 7.53 11.94 -9.74
CA ASP A 236 6.11 11.88 -10.06
C ASP A 236 5.22 12.03 -8.82
N VAL A 237 5.57 11.34 -7.74
CA VAL A 237 4.85 11.45 -6.46
C VAL A 237 4.96 12.86 -5.88
N LEU A 238 6.13 13.50 -5.96
CA LEU A 238 6.31 14.87 -5.45
C LEU A 238 5.48 15.88 -6.26
N ILE A 239 5.44 15.74 -7.59
CA ILE A 239 4.58 16.57 -8.45
C ILE A 239 3.11 16.33 -8.15
N HIS A 240 2.68 15.07 -8.01
CA HIS A 240 1.30 14.72 -7.65
C HIS A 240 0.90 15.27 -6.27
N ALA A 241 1.84 15.29 -5.33
CA ALA A 241 1.66 15.88 -4.00
C ALA A 241 1.53 17.41 -4.02
N GLY A 242 1.80 18.07 -5.16
CA GLY A 242 1.69 19.51 -5.32
C GLY A 242 2.98 20.29 -5.05
N LEU A 243 4.14 19.61 -4.95
CA LEU A 243 5.41 20.30 -4.75
C LEU A 243 5.88 21.00 -6.05
N PRO A 244 6.51 22.18 -5.94
CA PRO A 244 7.11 22.85 -7.08
C PRO A 244 8.16 21.97 -7.78
N ARG A 245 8.26 22.09 -9.11
CA ARG A 245 9.21 21.30 -9.92
C ARG A 245 10.66 21.46 -9.48
N THR A 246 11.04 22.66 -9.03
CA THR A 246 12.39 22.95 -8.52
C THR A 246 12.69 22.17 -7.24
N GLU A 247 11.74 22.08 -6.32
CA GLU A 247 11.88 21.30 -5.09
C GLU A 247 11.90 19.80 -5.36
N ALA A 248 11.02 19.34 -6.26
CA ALA A 248 10.99 17.95 -6.69
C ALA A 248 12.31 17.53 -7.34
N LYS A 249 12.88 18.38 -8.22
CA LYS A 249 14.19 18.15 -8.84
C LYS A 249 15.31 18.04 -7.81
N GLY A 250 15.39 19.00 -6.88
CA GLY A 250 16.41 18.97 -5.82
C GLY A 250 16.26 17.76 -4.89
N ALA A 251 15.04 17.28 -4.64
CA ALA A 251 14.80 16.06 -3.87
C ALA A 251 15.29 14.81 -4.61
N VAL A 252 15.07 14.73 -5.92
CA VAL A 252 15.56 13.63 -6.76
C VAL A 252 17.09 13.60 -6.78
N GLU A 253 17.74 14.76 -6.91
CA GLU A 253 19.21 14.86 -6.87
C GLU A 253 19.76 14.34 -5.53
N ARG A 254 19.13 14.70 -4.40
CA ARG A 254 19.49 14.16 -3.08
C ARG A 254 19.28 12.65 -2.98
N LEU A 255 18.19 12.13 -3.54
CA LEU A 255 17.93 10.68 -3.60
C LEU A 255 19.02 9.94 -4.38
N GLN A 256 19.47 10.49 -5.51
CA GLN A 256 20.52 9.90 -6.35
C GLN A 256 21.91 9.95 -5.70
N GLN A 257 22.17 10.99 -4.89
CA GLN A 257 23.42 11.16 -4.16
C GLN A 257 23.48 10.35 -2.84
N ALA A 258 22.35 9.80 -2.38
CA ALA A 258 22.31 9.04 -1.14
C ALA A 258 23.18 7.77 -1.25
N PRO A 259 24.01 7.46 -0.24
CA PRO A 259 24.88 6.30 -0.29
C PRO A 259 24.06 5.01 -0.42
N ALA A 260 24.48 4.13 -1.33
CA ALA A 260 23.77 2.88 -1.65
C ALA A 260 23.50 1.99 -0.41
N THR A 261 24.33 2.10 0.63
CA THR A 261 24.18 1.40 1.92
C THR A 261 22.94 1.84 2.72
N ALA A 262 22.54 3.12 2.64
CA ALA A 262 21.33 3.65 3.29
C ALA A 262 20.05 3.14 2.61
N HIS A 263 20.07 3.03 1.27
CA HIS A 263 18.99 2.42 0.49
C HIS A 263 18.87 0.91 0.75
N ARG A 264 20.01 0.21 0.85
CA ARG A 264 20.09 -1.24 1.06
C ARG A 264 19.56 -1.69 2.43
N LYS A 265 19.95 -1.02 3.53
CA LYS A 265 19.41 -1.32 4.88
C LYS A 265 17.90 -1.13 4.97
N LYS A 266 17.33 -0.16 4.23
CA LYS A 266 15.90 0.14 4.23
C LYS A 266 15.09 -0.83 3.35
N MET A 267 15.64 -1.28 2.23
CA MET A 267 15.03 -2.37 1.43
C MET A 267 15.13 -3.74 2.12
N GLU A 268 16.15 -3.96 2.94
CA GLU A 268 16.31 -5.19 3.75
C GLU A 268 15.29 -5.35 4.88
N ASN A 269 14.60 -4.27 5.28
CA ASN A 269 13.51 -4.31 6.27
C ASN A 269 12.26 -5.05 5.77
N SER A 270 12.24 -5.48 4.51
CA SER A 270 11.37 -6.54 4.04
C SER A 270 11.74 -7.85 4.75
N ARG A 271 11.18 -8.03 5.95
CA ARG A 271 11.02 -9.31 6.63
C ARG A 271 10.55 -10.41 5.66
N ALA A 272 9.85 -10.09 4.57
CA ALA A 272 9.46 -11.04 3.52
C ALA A 272 10.58 -11.45 2.53
N LYS A 273 11.79 -11.82 2.98
CA LYS A 273 12.73 -12.55 2.10
C LYS A 273 12.24 -13.98 1.94
N GLY A 274 11.43 -14.20 0.92
CA GLY A 274 10.91 -15.54 0.65
C GLY A 274 12.02 -16.51 0.29
N HIS A 275 12.10 -17.63 1.02
CA HIS A 275 13.09 -18.67 0.76
C HIS A 275 12.49 -19.73 -0.18
N GLY A 276 12.97 -19.81 -1.43
CA GLY A 276 12.58 -20.85 -2.37
C GLY A 276 11.65 -20.37 -3.49
N ARG A 277 11.21 -21.32 -4.34
CA ARG A 277 10.39 -21.05 -5.53
C ARG A 277 8.94 -21.47 -5.28
N MET A 278 7.98 -20.62 -5.67
CA MET A 278 6.58 -21.02 -5.75
C MET A 278 6.43 -22.17 -6.75
N ALA A 279 5.67 -23.21 -6.40
CA ALA A 279 5.38 -24.31 -7.30
C ALA A 279 4.61 -23.81 -8.54
N ALA A 280 4.96 -24.35 -9.71
CA ALA A 280 4.36 -24.01 -11.00
C ALA A 280 2.83 -24.07 -10.97
N LYS A 281 2.27 -25.13 -10.38
CA LYS A 281 0.83 -25.33 -10.22
C LYS A 281 0.19 -24.19 -9.41
N SER A 282 0.72 -23.87 -8.23
CA SER A 282 0.18 -22.80 -7.37
C SER A 282 0.22 -21.44 -8.06
N ARG A 283 1.28 -21.17 -8.82
CA ARG A 283 1.42 -19.95 -9.62
C ARG A 283 0.35 -19.88 -10.72
N ALA A 284 0.18 -20.95 -11.49
CA ALA A 284 -0.81 -21.01 -12.56
C ALA A 284 -2.23 -20.76 -12.02
N GLN A 285 -2.60 -21.45 -10.94
CA GLN A 285 -3.91 -21.27 -10.27
C GLN A 285 -4.15 -19.82 -9.82
N LEU A 286 -3.11 -19.15 -9.31
CA LEU A 286 -3.22 -17.76 -8.88
C LEU A 286 -3.34 -16.78 -10.06
N HIS A 287 -2.58 -16.99 -11.14
CA HIS A 287 -2.73 -16.16 -12.35
C HIS A 287 -4.11 -16.31 -12.97
N GLU A 288 -4.60 -17.55 -13.11
CA GLU A 288 -5.96 -17.81 -13.58
C GLU A 288 -7.01 -17.11 -12.72
N PHE A 289 -6.87 -17.19 -11.40
CA PHE A 289 -7.77 -16.52 -10.45
C PHE A 289 -7.78 -14.99 -10.61
N TYR A 290 -6.61 -14.35 -10.75
CA TYR A 290 -6.52 -12.88 -10.81
C TYR A 290 -6.77 -12.29 -12.20
N ALA A 291 -6.56 -13.06 -13.29
CA ALA A 291 -6.65 -12.59 -14.67
C ALA A 291 -7.91 -11.73 -14.97
N PRO A 292 -9.14 -12.18 -14.66
CA PRO A 292 -10.33 -11.39 -14.97
C PRO A 292 -10.40 -10.06 -14.18
N PHE A 293 -9.80 -9.99 -13.00
CA PHE A 293 -9.76 -8.76 -12.19
C PHE A 293 -8.71 -7.78 -12.69
N ILE A 294 -7.55 -8.28 -13.14
CA ILE A 294 -6.50 -7.47 -13.75
C ILE A 294 -7.00 -6.88 -15.07
N GLU A 295 -7.70 -7.67 -15.89
CA GLU A 295 -8.27 -7.18 -17.15
C GLU A 295 -9.22 -6.00 -16.93
N ARG A 296 -10.18 -6.16 -16.03
CA ARG A 296 -11.12 -5.08 -15.68
C ARG A 296 -10.42 -3.88 -15.04
N LEU A 297 -9.34 -4.10 -14.27
CA LEU A 297 -8.55 -2.99 -13.73
C LEU A 297 -7.96 -2.14 -14.86
N TYR A 298 -7.35 -2.76 -15.88
CA TYR A 298 -6.79 -2.01 -17.00
C TYR A 298 -7.83 -1.22 -17.77
N GLY A 299 -8.98 -1.83 -18.06
CA GLY A 299 -10.12 -1.12 -18.63
C GLY A 299 -10.49 0.10 -17.79
N LEU A 300 -10.65 -0.07 -16.48
CA LEU A 300 -11.02 1.02 -15.57
C LEU A 300 -9.96 2.14 -15.49
N LEU A 301 -8.66 1.80 -15.48
CA LEU A 301 -7.58 2.79 -15.48
C LEU A 301 -7.59 3.62 -16.77
N ASN A 302 -7.79 2.97 -17.91
CA ASN A 302 -7.88 3.61 -19.22
C ASN A 302 -9.13 4.50 -19.33
N ASP A 303 -10.31 3.96 -19.02
CA ASP A 303 -11.60 4.62 -19.13
C ASP A 303 -11.71 5.87 -18.24
N LYS A 304 -11.03 5.86 -17.10
CA LYS A 304 -11.01 6.97 -16.13
C LYS A 304 -9.78 7.86 -16.28
N HIS A 305 -8.90 7.59 -17.25
CA HIS A 305 -7.65 8.29 -17.48
C HIS A 305 -6.83 8.48 -16.19
N ILE A 306 -6.74 7.42 -15.39
CA ILE A 306 -6.00 7.45 -14.12
C ILE A 306 -4.50 7.36 -14.41
N SER A 307 -3.73 8.29 -13.84
CA SER A 307 -2.29 8.33 -14.05
C SER A 307 -1.57 7.11 -13.47
N VAL A 308 -0.65 6.54 -14.26
CA VAL A 308 0.30 5.50 -13.85
C VAL A 308 1.72 6.05 -13.90
N SER A 309 2.50 5.77 -12.86
CA SER A 309 3.93 6.10 -12.76
C SER A 309 4.79 4.83 -12.65
N PRO A 310 5.92 4.75 -13.37
CA PRO A 310 6.48 5.77 -14.27
C PRO A 310 5.58 5.98 -15.51
N CYS A 311 5.67 7.17 -16.12
CA CYS A 311 4.77 7.60 -17.20
C CYS A 311 4.76 6.62 -18.39
N ARG A 312 5.90 5.97 -18.65
CA ARG A 312 6.05 4.95 -19.70
C ARG A 312 5.21 3.68 -19.48
N GLU A 313 4.69 3.47 -18.27
CA GLU A 313 3.80 2.35 -17.95
C GLU A 313 2.32 2.73 -18.06
N MET A 314 2.03 3.98 -18.45
CA MET A 314 0.68 4.37 -18.83
C MET A 314 0.19 3.54 -20.01
N GLY A 315 -1.00 2.96 -19.87
CA GLY A 315 -1.61 2.12 -20.91
C GLY A 315 -0.91 0.77 -21.12
N THR A 316 0.08 0.41 -20.30
CA THR A 316 0.74 -0.90 -20.38
C THR A 316 0.13 -1.89 -19.40
N ARG A 317 0.43 -3.17 -19.62
CA ARG A 317 0.03 -4.28 -18.74
C ARG A 317 1.07 -4.56 -17.64
N PHE A 318 1.42 -3.54 -16.85
CA PHE A 318 2.52 -3.58 -15.85
C PHE A 318 2.35 -4.56 -14.66
N LEU A 319 1.18 -5.19 -14.51
CA LEU A 319 0.84 -6.22 -13.53
C LEU A 319 0.79 -7.60 -14.16
N ASP A 320 0.89 -7.71 -15.48
CA ASP A 320 1.02 -8.99 -16.12
C ASP A 320 2.42 -9.55 -15.87
N PRO A 321 2.57 -10.89 -15.75
CA PRO A 321 3.88 -11.49 -15.79
C PRO A 321 4.54 -11.21 -17.16
N PRO A 322 5.88 -11.06 -17.23
CA PRO A 322 6.56 -10.80 -18.49
C PRO A 322 6.30 -11.92 -19.51
N GLU A 323 6.26 -11.62 -20.82
CA GLU A 323 5.85 -12.56 -21.88
C GLU A 323 6.66 -13.88 -21.93
N ASN A 324 7.90 -13.89 -21.43
CA ASN A 324 8.77 -15.08 -21.34
C ASN A 324 8.72 -15.78 -19.97
N TYR A 325 7.68 -15.53 -19.18
CA TYR A 325 7.52 -16.10 -17.84
C TYR A 325 7.09 -17.56 -17.90
N SER A 326 8.04 -18.45 -18.17
CA SER A 326 7.81 -19.89 -18.03
C SER A 326 7.72 -20.28 -16.54
N ALA A 327 7.03 -21.37 -16.23
CA ALA A 327 6.95 -21.93 -14.89
C ALA A 327 8.33 -22.19 -14.22
N SER A 328 9.42 -22.26 -15.01
CA SER A 328 10.79 -22.47 -14.53
C SER A 328 11.61 -21.17 -14.37
N VAL A 329 11.16 -20.03 -14.91
CA VAL A 329 11.82 -18.73 -14.79
C VAL A 329 11.32 -18.01 -13.53
N PRO A 330 12.18 -17.71 -12.54
CA PRO A 330 11.74 -17.04 -11.33
C PRO A 330 11.20 -15.64 -11.67
N TRP A 331 10.22 -15.17 -10.91
CA TRP A 331 10.05 -13.74 -10.76
C TRP A 331 11.26 -13.27 -9.95
N ARG A 332 12.34 -12.92 -10.65
CA ARG A 332 13.44 -12.20 -10.06
C ARG A 332 12.94 -10.75 -9.99
N ASP A 333 12.60 -10.27 -8.80
CA ASP A 333 12.94 -8.89 -8.45
C ASP A 333 14.38 -8.71 -8.94
N ASN A 334 14.62 -7.97 -10.03
CA ASN A 334 15.88 -7.96 -10.79
C ASN A 334 17.13 -8.10 -9.89
N ALA A 335 17.59 -9.34 -9.73
CA ALA A 335 18.62 -9.74 -8.77
C ALA A 335 20.01 -9.65 -9.43
N ASN A 336 20.30 -8.53 -10.08
CA ASN A 336 21.68 -8.16 -10.37
C ASN A 336 22.40 -7.57 -9.14
N ALA A 337 21.75 -7.55 -7.97
CA ALA A 337 22.43 -7.42 -6.68
C ALA A 337 22.75 -8.81 -6.11
N ARG A 338 24.02 -9.21 -6.17
CA ARG A 338 24.56 -10.44 -5.57
C ARG A 338 24.16 -10.57 -4.08
N PRO A 339 23.94 -11.80 -3.56
CA PRO A 339 23.62 -12.01 -2.15
C PRO A 339 24.86 -11.78 -1.29
N PHE A 340 24.77 -10.97 -0.23
CA PHE A 340 25.84 -10.87 0.77
C PHE A 340 25.29 -10.67 2.18
N GLY A 341 25.66 -11.61 3.07
CA GLY A 341 25.93 -11.40 4.49
C GLY A 341 24.76 -11.51 5.47
N GLN A 342 24.78 -12.55 6.31
CA GLN A 342 23.97 -12.63 7.55
C GLN A 342 24.58 -11.75 8.64
N VAL A 343 23.75 -10.99 9.36
CA VAL A 343 24.04 -10.53 10.74
C VAL A 343 22.76 -10.65 11.57
N ARG A 344 22.84 -11.36 12.70
CA ARG A 344 21.76 -11.57 13.68
C ARG A 344 21.58 -10.34 14.57
N TRP A 345 20.33 -9.98 14.90
CA TRP A 345 20.00 -9.11 16.02
C TRP A 345 19.03 -9.79 16.98
N LYS A 346 19.28 -9.61 18.29
CA LYS A 346 18.52 -10.20 19.41
C LYS A 346 17.12 -9.60 19.49
N THR A 347 16.11 -10.46 19.59
CA THR A 347 14.70 -10.11 19.85
C THR A 347 14.47 -9.95 21.34
N SER A 348 13.92 -8.80 21.77
CA SER A 348 13.09 -8.76 22.98
C SER A 348 11.67 -9.18 22.58
N ALA A 349 11.28 -10.38 23.00
CA ALA A 349 9.93 -10.87 22.84
C ALA A 349 9.04 -10.19 23.89
N THR A 350 7.95 -9.56 23.46
CA THR A 350 6.81 -9.27 24.34
C THR A 350 5.68 -10.18 23.85
N GLN A 351 5.44 -11.24 24.61
CA GLN A 351 4.34 -12.19 24.38
C GLN A 351 3.01 -11.45 24.57
N PHE A 352 2.15 -11.49 23.55
CA PHE A 352 0.72 -11.29 23.75
C PHE A 352 0.11 -12.66 24.06
N SER A 353 -0.37 -12.86 25.29
CA SER A 353 -1.22 -13.99 25.65
C SER A 353 -2.66 -13.68 25.21
N LEU A 354 -3.24 -14.58 24.43
CA LEU A 354 -4.68 -14.64 24.21
C LEU A 354 -5.28 -15.35 25.43
N GLY A 355 -6.03 -14.61 26.24
CA GLY A 355 -6.78 -15.17 27.36
C GLY A 355 -7.97 -15.98 26.85
N SER A 356 -7.95 -17.28 27.16
CA SER A 356 -9.10 -18.17 27.07
C SER A 356 -9.95 -18.00 28.33
N GLU A 357 -11.15 -17.47 28.21
CA GLU A 357 -12.20 -17.63 29.22
C GLU A 357 -13.14 -18.75 28.76
N SER A 358 -13.00 -19.91 29.41
CA SER A 358 -14.02 -20.95 29.44
C SER A 358 -14.67 -20.95 30.82
N ALA A 359 -15.99 -20.96 30.81
CA ALA A 359 -16.90 -21.02 31.94
C ALA A 359 -16.57 -22.10 32.97
N HIS A 360 -16.84 -21.82 34.25
CA HIS A 360 -17.50 -22.76 35.14
C HIS A 360 -18.35 -22.03 36.20
N SER A 361 -19.53 -22.59 36.36
CA SER A 361 -20.52 -22.51 37.44
C SER A 361 -19.95 -22.40 38.85
N GLU A 362 -20.50 -21.49 39.66
CA GLU A 362 -21.46 -21.78 40.75
C GLU A 362 -22.21 -20.50 41.13
#